data_AF-H8ZDA2-F1
#
_entry.id   AF-H8ZDA2-F1
#
_cell.length_a   1.000
_cell.length_b   1.000
_cell.length_c   1.000
_cell.angle_alpha   90.00
_cell.angle_beta   90.00
_cell.angle_gamma   90.00
#
_symmetry.space_group_name_H-M   'P 1'
#
loop_
_entity.id
_entity.type
_entity.pdbx_description
1 polymer ?
#
loop_
_entity_poly.entity_id
_entity_poly.type
_entity_poly.pdbx_seq_one_letter_code
_entity_poly.pdbx_strand_id
1 'polypeptide(L)'
;LRTSPAKYLRVRRCALWERAEVERQRSFFFCSSRKGTRGTIKVHGVDIQNMTKKMIVEQVGIVPQDSSLFNNTIMYNIEYGSAPGNKALSQVLSSMEIDEIVRTKQEGYEYNVGVSGKNLSGGEKQKVRLARCLLRETGIIILDEATSKLDCLVENRIINMLCATDKTVIIITHSPIIASVLGRIIEISPEST
;
A
#
# COMPACT_ATOMS: atom_id res chain seq x y z
N LEU A 1 -15.72 35.56 2.87
CA LEU A 1 -14.70 34.50 3.04
C LEU A 1 -15.43 33.18 3.31
N ARG A 2 -15.73 32.41 2.26
CA ARG A 2 -16.42 31.12 2.40
C ARG A 2 -15.43 30.11 2.97
N THR A 3 -15.59 29.76 4.25
CA THR A 3 -14.91 28.60 4.84
C THR A 3 -15.48 27.35 4.19
N SER A 4 -14.70 26.72 3.32
CA SER A 4 -15.02 25.38 2.82
C SER A 4 -15.15 24.46 4.03
N PRO A 5 -16.27 23.72 4.21
CA PRO A 5 -16.44 22.85 5.36
C PRO A 5 -15.34 21.79 5.36
N ALA A 6 -14.74 21.55 6.53
CA ALA A 6 -13.73 20.52 6.69
C ALA A 6 -14.26 19.17 6.15
N LYS A 7 -13.60 18.62 5.14
CA LYS A 7 -13.91 17.29 4.61
C LYS A 7 -13.35 16.25 5.59
N TYR A 8 -14.18 15.81 6.53
CA TYR A 8 -13.79 14.75 7.47
C TYR A 8 -13.81 13.40 6.75
N LEU A 9 -12.68 12.71 6.74
CA LEU A 9 -12.60 11.36 6.18
C LEU A 9 -12.48 10.31 7.30
N ARG A 10 -13.48 9.44 7.42
CA ARG A 10 -13.44 8.23 8.25
C ARG A 10 -13.48 7.02 7.32
N VAL A 11 -12.37 6.32 7.17
CA VAL A 11 -12.25 5.18 6.24
C VAL A 11 -12.15 3.88 7.01
N ARG A 12 -12.75 2.83 6.44
CA ARG A 12 -12.35 1.43 6.69
C ARG A 12 -11.93 0.75 5.38
N ARG A 13 -12.57 1.09 4.23
CA ARG A 13 -12.08 0.76 2.88
C ARG A 13 -12.47 1.86 1.89
N CYS A 14 -11.50 2.50 1.27
CA CYS A 14 -11.72 3.62 0.34
C CYS A 14 -10.84 3.50 -0.90
N ALA A 15 -11.41 3.75 -2.08
CA ALA A 15 -10.67 4.07 -3.30
C ALA A 15 -10.49 5.58 -3.41
N LEU A 16 -9.27 6.03 -3.66
CA LEU A 16 -8.99 7.36 -4.20
C LEU A 16 -8.83 7.20 -5.71
N TRP A 17 -9.73 7.81 -6.47
CA TRP A 17 -9.73 7.75 -7.93
C TRP A 17 -9.48 9.14 -8.51
N GLU A 18 -8.57 9.21 -9.48
CA GLU A 18 -8.21 10.43 -10.19
C GLU A 18 -8.59 10.26 -11.66
N ARG A 19 -9.33 11.21 -12.24
CA ARG A 19 -9.56 11.26 -13.69
C ARG A 19 -8.24 11.61 -14.38
N ALA A 20 -7.98 10.95 -15.51
CA ALA A 20 -6.67 10.76 -16.15
C ALA A 20 -5.94 12.02 -16.72
N GLU A 21 -6.06 13.20 -16.12
CA GLU A 21 -5.47 14.44 -16.66
C GLU A 21 -4.61 15.26 -15.68
N VAL A 22 -4.16 14.67 -14.57
CA VAL A 22 -3.19 15.32 -13.67
C VAL A 22 -2.00 14.41 -13.42
N GLU A 23 -1.11 14.32 -14.42
CA GLU A 23 0.27 13.90 -14.20
C GLU A 23 1.01 14.99 -13.41
N ARG A 24 0.90 15.02 -12.08
CA ARG A 24 1.91 15.67 -11.23
C ARG A 24 1.82 15.23 -9.78
N GLN A 25 2.78 14.37 -9.41
CA GLN A 25 3.30 14.11 -8.05
C GLN A 25 2.45 13.22 -7.13
N ARG A 26 2.45 11.91 -7.41
CA ARG A 26 1.67 10.91 -6.65
C ARG A 26 2.31 10.38 -5.36
N SER A 27 3.62 10.50 -5.15
CA SER A 27 4.27 9.84 -3.99
C SER A 27 4.59 10.76 -2.81
N PHE A 28 3.65 11.52 -2.24
CA PHE A 28 4.00 12.44 -1.12
C PHE A 28 2.93 12.66 -0.03
N PHE A 29 1.96 11.76 0.12
CA PHE A 29 0.84 11.98 1.06
C PHE A 29 1.21 11.99 2.56
N PHE A 30 2.40 11.53 2.94
CA PHE A 30 2.86 11.48 4.35
C PHE A 30 4.22 12.14 4.60
N CYS A 31 4.65 13.06 3.74
CA CYS A 31 5.82 13.89 4.06
C CYS A 31 5.36 15.08 4.90
N SER A 32 5.88 15.18 6.13
CA SER A 32 5.72 16.35 7.00
C SER A 32 5.98 17.64 6.21
N SER A 33 4.95 18.50 6.15
CA SER A 33 4.94 19.86 5.63
C SER A 33 5.75 20.11 4.34
N ARG A 34 5.10 20.02 3.18
CA ARG A 34 5.55 20.84 2.04
C ARG A 34 5.17 22.30 2.31
N LYS A 35 6.14 23.21 2.22
CA LYS A 35 5.90 24.67 2.22
C LYS A 35 4.81 25.01 1.20
N GLY A 36 3.76 25.71 1.64
CA GLY A 36 2.64 26.16 0.79
C GLY A 36 1.37 25.32 0.84
N THR A 37 1.33 24.23 1.61
CA THR A 37 0.11 23.43 1.82
C THR A 37 -0.64 23.87 3.09
N ARG A 38 -1.97 23.93 3.05
CA ARG A 38 -2.85 24.24 4.20
C ARG A 38 -3.73 23.03 4.51
N GLY A 39 -3.95 22.74 5.79
CA GLY A 39 -4.77 21.61 6.26
C GLY A 39 -4.10 20.82 7.37
N THR A 40 -4.86 19.89 7.97
CA THR A 40 -4.38 19.00 9.04
C THR A 40 -4.72 17.56 8.71
N ILE A 41 -3.78 16.64 8.90
CA ILE A 41 -4.01 15.20 8.76
C ILE A 41 -3.99 14.61 10.17
N LYS A 42 -5.03 13.86 10.53
CA LYS A 42 -5.15 13.25 11.86
C LYS A 42 -5.23 11.73 11.76
N VAL A 43 -4.45 11.04 12.57
CA VAL A 43 -4.52 9.58 12.77
C VAL A 43 -5.07 9.33 14.17
N HIS A 44 -6.19 8.62 14.28
CA HIS A 44 -6.90 8.40 15.54
C HIS A 44 -7.19 9.70 16.33
N GLY A 45 -7.45 10.81 15.62
CA GLY A 45 -7.74 12.12 16.21
C GLY A 45 -6.51 12.96 16.58
N VAL A 46 -5.30 12.41 16.49
CA VAL A 46 -4.04 13.11 16.74
C VAL A 46 -3.48 13.64 15.43
N ASP A 47 -3.11 14.92 15.39
CA ASP A 47 -2.43 15.50 14.22
C ASP A 47 -1.07 14.83 14.00
N ILE A 48 -0.79 14.40 12.76
CA ILE A 48 0.48 13.75 12.42
C ILE A 48 1.69 14.65 12.66
N GLN A 49 1.51 15.97 12.66
CA GLN A 49 2.56 16.94 13.01
C GLN A 49 2.99 16.83 14.47
N ASN A 50 2.14 16.28 15.34
CA ASN A 50 2.41 16.03 16.75
C ASN A 50 2.86 14.58 17.02
N MET A 51 3.03 13.75 15.99
CA MET A 51 3.46 12.36 16.11
C MET A 51 4.94 12.21 15.76
N THR A 52 5.63 11.31 16.45
CA THR A 52 6.99 10.92 16.04
C THR A 52 6.94 10.06 14.78
N LYS A 53 8.03 10.03 14.00
CA LYS A 53 8.16 9.15 12.84
C LYS A 53 7.91 7.68 13.19
N LYS A 54 8.38 7.23 14.36
CA LYS A 54 8.16 5.87 14.85
C LYS A 54 6.67 5.56 15.01
N MET A 55 5.92 6.45 15.67
CA MET A 55 4.47 6.30 15.85
C MET A 55 3.73 6.23 14.52
N ILE A 56 4.11 7.05 13.53
CA ILE A 56 3.48 7.02 12.21
C ILE A 56 3.74 5.67 11.51
N VAL A 57 4.98 5.19 11.52
CA VAL A 57 5.38 3.95 10.84
C VAL A 57 4.81 2.69 11.52
N GLU A 58 4.53 2.75 12.83
CA GLU A 58 3.83 1.68 13.56
C GLU A 58 2.33 1.65 13.24
N GLN A 59 1.72 2.80 12.94
CA GLN A 59 0.28 2.88 12.65
C GLN A 59 -0.04 2.69 11.16
N VAL A 60 0.87 3.05 10.26
CA VAL A 60 0.62 3.12 8.82
C VAL A 60 1.62 2.27 8.02
N GLY A 61 1.09 1.30 7.29
CA GLY A 61 1.79 0.56 6.23
C GLY A 61 1.54 1.22 4.88
N ILE A 62 2.59 1.46 4.10
CA ILE A 62 2.49 2.09 2.77
C ILE A 62 3.20 1.21 1.75
N VAL A 63 2.52 0.94 0.63
CA VAL A 63 3.12 0.35 -0.57
C VAL A 63 3.10 1.42 -1.67
N PRO A 64 4.21 2.15 -1.88
CA PRO A 64 4.30 3.11 -2.97
C PRO A 64 4.44 2.36 -4.31
N GLN A 65 4.03 3.03 -5.40
CA GLN A 65 4.14 2.53 -6.78
C GLN A 65 5.54 1.98 -7.09
N ASP A 66 6.58 2.73 -6.69
CA ASP A 66 7.98 2.34 -6.80
C ASP A 66 8.69 2.36 -5.44
N SER A 67 8.76 1.21 -4.77
CA SER A 67 9.57 0.99 -3.56
C SER A 67 10.76 0.07 -3.80
N SER A 68 11.95 0.39 -3.32
CA SER A 68 13.07 -0.56 -3.39
C SER A 68 12.83 -1.77 -2.47
N LEU A 69 13.28 -2.94 -2.91
CA LEU A 69 13.50 -4.09 -2.03
C LEU A 69 14.91 -4.00 -1.44
N PHE A 70 15.08 -4.56 -0.23
CA PHE A 70 16.40 -4.72 0.36
C PHE A 70 17.21 -5.73 -0.47
N ASN A 71 18.52 -5.50 -0.57
CA ASN A 71 19.46 -6.44 -1.19
C ASN A 71 19.64 -7.67 -0.28
N ASN A 72 18.62 -8.52 -0.23
CA ASN A 72 18.52 -9.67 0.67
C ASN A 72 17.59 -10.72 0.04
N THR A 73 17.23 -11.77 0.77
CA THR A 73 16.38 -12.86 0.29
C THR A 73 14.94 -12.42 0.07
N ILE A 74 14.18 -13.22 -0.68
CA ILE A 74 12.72 -13.03 -0.82
C ILE A 74 12.07 -13.06 0.56
N MET A 75 12.38 -14.07 1.39
CA MET A 75 11.77 -14.21 2.72
C MET A 75 12.08 -13.02 3.63
N TYR A 76 13.34 -12.58 3.68
CA TYR A 76 13.73 -11.39 4.44
C TYR A 76 12.90 -10.18 4.03
N ASN A 77 12.75 -9.98 2.72
CA ASN A 77 11.97 -8.88 2.21
C ASN A 77 10.48 -9.01 2.57
N ILE A 78 9.91 -10.21 2.64
CA ILE A 78 8.50 -10.44 2.99
C ILE A 78 8.27 -10.26 4.49
N GLU A 79 9.11 -10.81 5.35
CA GLU A 79 8.93 -10.77 6.80
C GLU A 79 9.40 -9.46 7.44
N TYR A 80 10.04 -8.57 6.67
CA TYR A 80 10.53 -7.30 7.18
C TYR A 80 9.43 -6.46 7.84
N GLY A 81 9.50 -6.33 9.17
CA GLY A 81 8.53 -5.60 9.98
C GLY A 81 7.29 -6.42 10.40
N SER A 82 7.26 -7.72 10.10
CA SER A 82 6.27 -8.67 10.61
C SER A 82 6.69 -9.17 12.01
N ALA A 83 5.70 -9.52 12.83
CA ALA A 83 5.95 -10.28 14.06
C ALA A 83 6.47 -11.69 13.74
N PRO A 84 7.38 -12.25 14.55
CA PRO A 84 7.79 -13.66 14.42
C PRO A 84 6.59 -14.60 14.54
N GLY A 85 6.52 -15.62 13.67
CA GLY A 85 5.43 -16.60 13.71
C GLY A 85 4.07 -16.05 13.30
N ASN A 86 4.05 -15.00 12.47
CA ASN A 86 2.81 -14.41 11.97
C ASN A 86 1.92 -15.46 11.28
N LYS A 87 0.75 -15.70 11.85
CA LYS A 87 -0.20 -16.74 11.40
C LYS A 87 -0.73 -16.47 9.99
N ALA A 88 -0.67 -15.24 9.50
CA ALA A 88 -1.10 -14.89 8.15
C ALA A 88 -0.05 -15.23 7.07
N LEU A 89 1.18 -15.60 7.44
CA LEU A 89 2.29 -15.83 6.49
C LEU A 89 1.90 -16.77 5.35
N SER A 90 1.48 -17.99 5.65
CA SER A 90 1.12 -18.98 4.63
C SER A 90 -0.03 -18.52 3.73
N GLN A 91 -1.05 -17.85 4.29
CA GLN A 91 -2.17 -17.32 3.52
C GLN A 91 -1.73 -16.21 2.58
N VAL A 92 -0.85 -15.30 3.04
CA VAL A 92 -0.32 -14.20 2.23
C VAL A 92 0.56 -14.73 1.10
N LEU A 93 1.46 -15.67 1.39
CA LEU A 93 2.35 -16.28 0.38
C LEU A 93 1.55 -16.95 -0.74
N SER A 94 0.51 -17.71 -0.36
CA SER A 94 -0.39 -18.36 -1.32
C SER A 94 -1.22 -17.35 -2.12
N SER A 95 -1.82 -16.35 -1.46
CA SER A 95 -2.67 -15.34 -2.13
C SER A 95 -1.90 -14.49 -3.15
N MET A 96 -0.60 -14.29 -2.90
CA MET A 96 0.31 -13.53 -3.74
C MET A 96 1.07 -14.40 -4.76
N GLU A 97 0.84 -15.70 -4.78
CA GLU A 97 1.58 -16.66 -5.62
C GLU A 97 3.11 -16.54 -5.45
N ILE A 98 3.57 -16.25 -4.22
CA ILE A 98 5.01 -16.21 -3.94
C ILE A 98 5.62 -17.60 -4.14
N ASP A 99 4.87 -18.65 -3.82
CA ASP A 99 5.27 -20.04 -4.04
C ASP A 99 5.61 -20.33 -5.51
N GLU A 100 4.95 -19.67 -6.46
CA GLU A 100 5.25 -19.81 -7.89
C GLU A 100 6.55 -19.11 -8.25
N ILE A 101 6.80 -17.93 -7.68
CA ILE A 101 8.07 -17.20 -7.85
C ILE A 101 9.22 -18.07 -7.38
N VAL A 102 9.15 -18.58 -6.14
CA VAL A 102 10.24 -19.34 -5.52
C VAL A 102 10.47 -20.69 -6.20
N ARG A 103 9.43 -21.35 -6.75
CA ARG A 103 9.60 -22.59 -7.54
C ARG A 103 10.47 -22.41 -8.77
N THR A 104 10.54 -21.19 -9.33
CA THR A 104 11.42 -20.90 -10.47
C THR A 104 12.87 -20.58 -10.08
N LYS A 105 13.18 -20.50 -8.78
CA LYS A 105 14.51 -20.16 -8.26
C LYS A 105 15.09 -21.37 -7.53
N GLN A 106 16.36 -21.69 -7.79
CA GLN A 106 17.02 -22.83 -7.18
C GLN A 106 17.10 -22.71 -5.65
N GLU A 107 17.27 -21.49 -5.15
CA GLU A 107 17.38 -21.13 -3.75
C GLU A 107 16.01 -20.91 -3.08
N GLY A 108 14.92 -21.00 -3.83
CA GLY A 108 13.56 -20.80 -3.33
C GLY A 108 13.40 -19.47 -2.60
N TYR A 109 12.95 -19.54 -1.34
CA TYR A 109 12.75 -18.38 -0.46
C TYR A 109 14.04 -17.64 -0.09
N GLU A 110 15.18 -18.33 -0.16
CA GLU A 110 16.50 -17.78 0.12
C GLU A 110 17.11 -17.06 -1.10
N TYR A 111 16.39 -17.03 -2.23
CA TYR A 111 16.85 -16.33 -3.42
C TYR A 111 17.08 -14.84 -3.16
N ASN A 112 18.30 -14.37 -3.41
CA ASN A 112 18.66 -12.97 -3.23
C ASN A 112 18.09 -12.11 -4.37
N VAL A 113 17.25 -11.13 -4.01
CA VAL A 113 16.55 -10.28 -4.98
C VAL A 113 17.45 -9.22 -5.63
N GLY A 114 18.67 -9.05 -5.13
CA GLY A 114 19.63 -8.06 -5.58
C GLY A 114 19.29 -6.64 -5.14
N VAL A 115 20.19 -5.70 -5.44
CA VAL A 115 20.01 -4.27 -5.15
C VAL A 115 18.68 -3.78 -5.73
N SER A 116 17.82 -3.22 -4.87
CA SER A 116 16.49 -2.72 -5.24
C SER A 116 15.56 -3.76 -5.90
N GLY A 117 15.81 -5.06 -5.71
CA GLY A 117 15.02 -6.12 -6.32
C GLY A 117 15.30 -6.33 -7.81
N LYS A 118 16.48 -5.94 -8.31
CA LYS A 118 16.83 -6.00 -9.73
C LYS A 118 16.70 -7.40 -10.37
N ASN A 119 16.77 -8.46 -9.57
CA ASN A 119 16.67 -9.84 -10.05
C ASN A 119 15.22 -10.34 -10.20
N LEU A 120 14.24 -9.52 -9.83
CA LEU A 120 12.82 -9.80 -9.94
C LEU A 120 12.18 -8.93 -11.02
N SER A 121 11.22 -9.50 -11.73
CA SER A 121 10.32 -8.79 -12.64
C SER A 121 9.49 -7.73 -11.90
N GLY A 122 8.84 -6.85 -12.66
CA GLY A 122 7.98 -5.80 -12.09
C GLY A 122 6.86 -6.36 -11.20
N GLY A 123 6.17 -7.38 -11.67
CA GLY A 123 5.08 -8.05 -10.94
C GLY A 123 5.57 -8.81 -9.71
N GLU A 124 6.69 -9.54 -9.82
CA GLU A 124 7.29 -10.25 -8.67
C GLU A 124 7.69 -9.27 -7.56
N LYS A 125 8.32 -8.13 -7.91
CA LYS A 125 8.63 -7.07 -6.94
C LYS A 125 7.37 -6.57 -6.24
N GLN A 126 6.29 -6.38 -6.99
CA GLN A 126 5.03 -5.89 -6.46
C GLN A 126 4.39 -6.90 -5.49
N LYS A 127 4.35 -8.19 -5.86
CA LYS A 127 3.91 -9.30 -5.00
C LYS A 127 4.69 -9.32 -3.67
N VAL A 128 6.02 -9.21 -3.71
CA VAL A 128 6.88 -9.17 -2.50
C VAL A 128 6.59 -7.94 -1.62
N ARG A 129 6.44 -6.75 -2.22
CA ARG A 129 6.15 -5.51 -1.47
C ARG A 129 4.79 -5.56 -0.80
N LEU A 130 3.78 -6.07 -1.50
CA LEU A 130 2.44 -6.23 -0.96
C LEU A 130 2.42 -7.26 0.16
N ALA A 131 3.06 -8.42 -0.03
CA ALA A 131 3.19 -9.44 0.99
C ALA A 131 3.80 -8.86 2.29
N ARG A 132 4.90 -8.08 2.16
CA ARG A 132 5.49 -7.34 3.27
C ARG A 132 4.47 -6.45 3.98
N CYS A 133 3.72 -5.66 3.24
CA CYS A 133 2.79 -4.72 3.85
C CYS A 133 1.64 -5.43 4.57
N LEU A 134 1.17 -6.56 4.03
CA LEU A 134 0.05 -7.31 4.59
C LEU A 134 0.43 -8.07 5.86
N LEU A 135 1.69 -8.48 5.98
CA LEU A 135 2.22 -9.12 7.18
C LEU A 135 2.59 -8.13 8.29
N ARG A 136 2.64 -6.82 8.00
CA ARG A 136 2.86 -5.81 9.03
C ARG A 136 1.63 -5.61 9.90
N GLU A 137 1.86 -5.53 11.20
CA GLU A 137 0.84 -5.22 12.20
C GLU A 137 0.58 -3.71 12.28
N THR A 138 0.06 -3.12 11.19
CA THR A 138 -0.36 -1.71 11.16
C THR A 138 -1.89 -1.59 11.17
N GLY A 139 -2.42 -0.53 11.77
CA GLY A 139 -3.86 -0.24 11.79
C GLY A 139 -4.39 0.34 10.47
N ILE A 140 -3.51 0.95 9.68
CA ILE A 140 -3.81 1.57 8.38
C ILE A 140 -2.89 0.98 7.31
N ILE A 141 -3.44 0.69 6.14
CA ILE A 141 -2.74 0.26 4.93
C ILE A 141 -3.05 1.25 3.80
N ILE A 142 -2.01 1.75 3.14
CA ILE A 142 -2.11 2.62 1.97
C ILE A 142 -1.43 1.94 0.79
N LEU A 143 -2.19 1.71 -0.28
CA LEU A 143 -1.72 1.11 -1.53
C LEU A 143 -1.74 2.18 -2.61
N ASP A 144 -0.58 2.57 -3.11
CA ASP A 144 -0.43 3.59 -4.15
C ASP A 144 -0.11 2.93 -5.48
N GLU A 145 -1.12 2.77 -6.34
CA GLU A 145 -1.05 2.03 -7.62
C GLU A 145 -0.43 0.63 -7.48
N ALA A 146 -0.53 0.05 -6.28
CA ALA A 146 0.23 -1.12 -5.87
C ALA A 146 -0.30 -2.44 -6.43
N THR A 147 -1.36 -2.44 -7.25
CA THR A 147 -1.87 -3.64 -7.94
C THR A 147 -1.72 -3.58 -9.46
N SER A 148 -1.25 -2.45 -10.01
CA SER A 148 -1.26 -2.16 -11.46
C SER A 148 -0.48 -3.14 -12.36
N LYS A 149 0.47 -3.92 -11.82
CA LYS A 149 1.29 -4.89 -12.58
C LYS A 149 0.97 -6.34 -12.20
N LEU A 150 -0.18 -6.56 -11.56
CA LEU A 150 -0.69 -7.89 -11.21
C LEU A 150 -1.74 -8.33 -12.22
N ASP A 151 -1.84 -9.64 -12.43
CA ASP A 151 -2.96 -10.21 -13.16
C ASP A 151 -4.27 -10.12 -12.34
N CYS A 152 -5.41 -10.27 -13.03
CA CYS A 152 -6.73 -10.10 -12.44
C CYS A 152 -7.05 -11.15 -11.36
N LEU A 153 -6.48 -12.35 -11.41
CA LEU A 153 -6.74 -13.39 -10.42
C LEU A 153 -6.05 -13.06 -9.10
N VAL A 154 -4.78 -12.68 -9.17
CA VAL A 154 -4.00 -12.22 -8.01
C VAL A 154 -4.63 -10.97 -7.42
N GLU A 155 -4.99 -9.99 -8.25
CA GLU A 155 -5.64 -8.75 -7.79
C GLU A 155 -6.92 -9.04 -6.99
N ASN A 156 -7.78 -9.93 -7.49
CA ASN A 156 -9.00 -10.33 -6.78
C ASN A 156 -8.71 -11.01 -5.43
N ARG A 157 -7.72 -11.90 -5.36
CA ARG A 157 -7.32 -12.54 -4.09
C ARG A 157 -6.86 -11.52 -3.06
N ILE A 158 -6.07 -10.53 -3.50
CA ILE A 158 -5.57 -9.46 -2.64
C ILE A 158 -6.71 -8.59 -2.13
N ILE A 159 -7.62 -8.17 -3.02
CA ILE A 159 -8.77 -7.38 -2.64
C ILE A 159 -9.64 -8.13 -1.64
N ASN A 160 -9.89 -9.41 -1.86
CA ASN A 160 -10.65 -10.23 -0.90
C ASN A 160 -9.98 -10.29 0.47
N MET A 161 -8.66 -10.40 0.54
CA MET A 161 -7.94 -10.42 1.81
C MET A 161 -7.93 -9.03 2.50
N LEU A 162 -7.75 -7.96 1.74
CA LEU A 162 -7.94 -6.58 2.22
C LEU A 162 -9.38 -6.32 2.68
N CYS A 163 -10.35 -7.00 2.08
CA CYS A 163 -11.75 -6.99 2.45
C CYS A 163 -12.08 -7.89 3.65
N ALA A 164 -11.20 -8.80 4.04
CA ALA A 164 -11.36 -9.66 5.20
C ALA A 164 -10.70 -9.07 6.46
N THR A 165 -9.69 -8.20 6.31
CA THR A 165 -9.04 -7.54 7.45
C THR A 165 -9.91 -6.46 8.10
N ASP A 166 -9.71 -6.28 9.40
CA ASP A 166 -10.26 -5.21 10.25
C ASP A 166 -9.50 -3.87 10.12
N LYS A 167 -8.38 -3.85 9.40
CA LYS A 167 -7.55 -2.67 9.15
C LYS A 167 -8.28 -1.64 8.29
N THR A 168 -7.86 -0.38 8.42
CA THR A 168 -8.28 0.69 7.51
C THR A 168 -7.46 0.63 6.23
N VAL A 169 -8.11 0.39 5.09
CA VAL A 169 -7.43 0.29 3.78
C VAL A 169 -7.76 1.50 2.91
N ILE A 170 -6.72 2.15 2.39
CA ILE A 170 -6.81 3.21 1.40
C ILE A 170 -6.10 2.70 0.15
N ILE A 171 -6.80 2.66 -0.98
CA ILE A 171 -6.24 2.24 -2.27
C ILE A 171 -6.33 3.42 -3.23
N ILE A 172 -5.19 3.84 -3.77
CA ILE A 172 -5.11 4.79 -4.87
C ILE A 172 -4.99 3.97 -6.14
N THR A 173 -5.95 4.10 -7.05
CA THR A 173 -6.03 3.25 -8.23
C THR A 173 -6.70 3.98 -9.40
N HIS A 174 -6.30 3.61 -10.61
CA HIS A 174 -6.99 3.99 -11.86
C HIS A 174 -7.97 2.91 -12.32
N SER A 175 -7.95 1.72 -11.69
CA SER A 175 -8.81 0.60 -12.07
C SER A 175 -10.23 0.81 -11.56
N PRO A 176 -11.22 1.02 -12.46
CA PRO A 176 -12.62 1.17 -12.05
C PRO A 176 -13.15 -0.09 -11.36
N ILE A 177 -12.61 -1.26 -11.71
CA ILE A 177 -12.98 -2.54 -11.13
C ILE A 177 -12.60 -2.54 -9.63
N ILE A 178 -11.35 -2.23 -9.30
CA ILE A 178 -10.91 -2.13 -7.90
C ILE A 178 -11.74 -1.10 -7.14
N ALA A 179 -11.97 0.07 -7.73
CA ALA A 179 -12.75 1.12 -7.11
C ALA A 179 -14.18 0.65 -6.78
N SER A 180 -14.82 -0.09 -7.69
CA SER A 180 -16.20 -0.58 -7.52
C SER A 180 -16.37 -1.63 -6.42
N VAL A 181 -15.29 -2.36 -6.07
CA VAL A 181 -15.33 -3.37 -5.00
C VAL A 181 -15.13 -2.76 -3.61
N LEU A 182 -14.68 -1.50 -3.52
CA LEU A 182 -14.44 -0.83 -2.24
C LEU A 182 -15.69 -0.09 -1.73
N GLY A 183 -15.88 -0.10 -0.41
CA GLY A 183 -17.10 0.43 0.21
C GLY A 183 -17.28 1.95 0.13
N ARG A 184 -16.25 2.71 -0.26
CA ARG A 184 -16.31 4.17 -0.48
C ARG A 184 -15.36 4.55 -1.61
N ILE A 185 -15.78 5.47 -2.47
CA ILE A 185 -14.93 6.06 -3.52
C ILE A 185 -14.86 7.55 -3.27
N ILE A 186 -13.65 8.10 -3.27
CA ILE A 186 -13.41 9.54 -3.27
C ILE A 186 -12.82 9.88 -4.63
N GLU A 187 -13.58 10.63 -5.41
CA GLU A 187 -13.08 11.24 -6.62
C GLU A 187 -12.30 12.52 -6.25
N ILE A 188 -11.05 12.59 -6.69
CA ILE A 188 -10.25 13.81 -6.62
C ILE A 188 -10.32 14.45 -8.00
N SER A 189 -10.93 15.64 -8.05
CA SER A 189 -10.91 16.51 -9.21
C SER A 189 -10.12 17.78 -8.87
N PRO A 190 -9.37 18.36 -9.81
CA PRO A 190 -8.81 19.69 -9.61
C PRO A 190 -9.92 20.68 -9.28
N GLU A 191 -9.62 21.68 -8.43
CA GLU A 191 -10.55 22.80 -8.24
C GLU A 191 -10.83 23.43 -9.60
N SER A 192 -12.11 23.51 -9.97
CA SER A 192 -12.53 24.26 -11.14
C SER A 192 -12.15 25.73 -10.92
N THR A 193 -11.07 26.16 -11.57
CA THR A 193 -10.75 27.58 -11.77
C THR A 193 -11.84 28.28 -12.55
#